data_AF-A0A7S0FBI3-F1
#
_entry.id   AF-A0A7S0FBI3-F1
#
_cell.length_a   1.000
_cell.length_b   1.000
_cell.length_c   1.000
_cell.angle_alpha   90.00
_cell.angle_beta   90.00
_cell.angle_gamma   90.00
#
_symmetry.space_group_name_H-M   'P 1'
#
loop_
_entity.id
_entity.type
_entity.pdbx_description
1 polymer ?
#
loop_
_entity_poly.entity_id
_entity_poly.type
_entity_poly.pdbx_seq_one_letter_code
_entity_poly.pdbx_strand_id
1 'polypeptide(L)'
;QMKVTLMPDVPFAPIQPNFSQVSFTSFRVNWAMLFNGGAEVTGYHIHFLETEKDDRPEAARDQGLIIVDAQKTYRDVYNLCPRREYVVRVAAENAVGLGPWSGLSPPQ
;
A
#
# COMPACT_ATOMS: atom_id res chain seq x y z
N GLN A 1 -40.82 -7.53 -7.53
CA GLN A 1 -39.62 -7.37 -6.69
C GLN A 1 -38.76 -6.26 -7.28
N MET A 2 -38.36 -5.29 -6.47
CA MET A 2 -37.46 -4.21 -6.90
C MET A 2 -36.02 -4.64 -6.62
N LYS A 3 -35.19 -4.77 -7.66
CA LYS A 3 -33.77 -5.09 -7.52
C LYS A 3 -33.02 -3.77 -7.42
N VAL A 4 -32.58 -3.40 -6.22
CA VAL A 4 -31.68 -2.25 -6.03
C VAL A 4 -30.27 -2.72 -6.41
N THR A 5 -29.70 -2.14 -7.47
CA THR A 5 -28.28 -2.32 -7.81
C THR A 5 -27.58 -1.02 -7.49
N LEU A 6 -26.70 -1.04 -6.49
CA LEU A 6 -25.84 0.09 -6.17
C LEU A 6 -24.82 0.27 -7.31
N MET A 7 -24.58 1.51 -7.71
CA MET A 7 -23.50 1.82 -8.65
C MET A 7 -22.15 1.51 -7.97
N PRO A 8 -21.17 0.97 -8.71
CA PRO A 8 -19.83 0.81 -8.17
C PRO A 8 -19.23 2.14 -7.74
N ASP A 9 -18.42 2.09 -6.70
CA ASP A 9 -17.59 3.17 -6.17
C ASP A 9 -16.12 2.74 -6.19
N VAL A 10 -15.21 3.64 -5.83
CA VAL A 10 -13.80 3.27 -5.61
C VAL A 10 -13.67 2.28 -4.45
N PRO A 11 -12.58 1.47 -4.39
CA PRO A 11 -12.36 0.57 -3.27
C PRO A 11 -12.22 1.32 -1.96
N PHE A 12 -12.53 0.65 -0.85
CA PHE A 12 -12.17 1.18 0.47
C PHE A 12 -10.66 1.08 0.67
N ALA A 13 -10.14 1.89 1.60
CA ALA A 13 -8.76 1.76 2.02
C ALA A 13 -8.47 0.32 2.46
N PRO A 14 -7.36 -0.28 2.00
CA PRO A 14 -6.85 -1.50 2.58
C PRO A 14 -6.65 -1.36 4.10
N ILE A 15 -6.69 -2.48 4.80
CA ILE A 15 -6.27 -2.56 6.20
C ILE A 15 -4.82 -2.08 6.27
N GLN A 16 -4.47 -1.41 7.38
CA GLN A 16 -3.11 -0.99 7.68
C GLN A 16 -2.12 -2.15 7.39
N PRO A 17 -1.12 -1.94 6.52
CA PRO A 17 -0.23 -3.00 6.11
C PRO A 17 0.74 -3.40 7.22
N ASN A 18 1.23 -4.63 7.16
CA ASN A 18 2.19 -5.19 8.11
C ASN A 18 3.39 -5.84 7.41
N PHE A 19 4.50 -5.98 8.14
CA PHE A 19 5.73 -6.56 7.60
C PHE A 19 5.90 -8.04 7.95
N SER A 20 6.61 -8.75 7.08
CA SER A 20 7.13 -10.10 7.30
C SER A 20 8.46 -10.28 6.56
N GLN A 21 9.17 -11.40 6.78
CA GLN A 21 10.45 -11.71 6.09
C GLN A 21 11.48 -10.55 6.14
N VAL A 22 11.66 -9.98 7.33
CA VAL A 22 12.49 -8.79 7.53
C VAL A 22 13.98 -9.17 7.61
N SER A 23 14.81 -8.38 6.94
CA SER A 23 16.27 -8.38 7.04
C SER A 23 16.78 -6.95 7.19
N PHE A 24 18.11 -6.76 7.28
CA PHE A 24 18.69 -5.42 7.31
C PHE A 24 18.50 -4.61 6.03
N THR A 25 18.17 -5.24 4.90
CA THR A 25 18.09 -4.58 3.59
C THR A 25 16.82 -4.92 2.81
N SER A 26 15.89 -5.65 3.44
CA SER A 26 14.65 -6.09 2.79
C SER A 26 13.54 -6.36 3.78
N PHE A 27 12.30 -6.24 3.33
CA PHE A 27 11.14 -6.78 4.01
C PHE A 27 10.08 -7.18 2.98
N ARG A 28 9.10 -7.96 3.41
CA ARG A 28 7.84 -8.16 2.71
C ARG A 28 6.76 -7.31 3.36
N VAL A 29 6.11 -6.44 2.59
CA VAL A 29 4.88 -5.77 3.03
C VAL A 29 3.67 -6.60 2.63
N ASN A 30 2.70 -6.75 3.52
CA ASN A 30 1.48 -7.53 3.33
C ASN A 30 0.28 -6.61 3.60
N TRP A 31 -0.79 -6.78 2.83
CA TRP A 31 -2.03 -6.01 2.99
C TRP A 31 -3.25 -6.87 2.74
N ALA A 32 -4.41 -6.37 3.18
CA ALA A 32 -5.71 -6.97 2.93
C ALA A 32 -6.74 -5.89 2.62
N MET A 33 -7.66 -6.19 1.70
CA MET A 33 -8.74 -5.30 1.34
C MET A 33 -10.00 -5.61 2.17
N LEU A 34 -10.73 -4.56 2.57
CA LEU A 34 -12.03 -4.69 3.24
C LEU A 34 -13.21 -4.75 2.25
N PHE A 35 -13.23 -3.84 1.27
CA PHE A 35 -14.30 -3.76 0.28
C PHE A 35 -13.79 -3.15 -1.03
N ASN A 36 -14.23 -3.70 -2.16
CA ASN A 36 -13.77 -3.33 -3.51
C ASN A 36 -14.61 -2.25 -4.19
N GLY A 37 -15.57 -1.64 -3.48
CA GLY A 37 -16.46 -0.65 -4.06
C GLY A 37 -17.52 -1.24 -5.00
N GLY A 38 -17.67 -2.58 -5.07
CA GLY A 38 -18.63 -3.22 -5.97
C GLY A 38 -18.13 -3.42 -7.41
N ALA A 39 -16.85 -3.17 -7.69
CA ALA A 39 -16.18 -3.52 -8.95
C ALA A 39 -14.90 -4.33 -8.70
N GLU A 40 -14.45 -5.07 -9.70
CA GLU A 40 -13.21 -5.85 -9.62
C GLU A 40 -12.00 -4.94 -9.44
N VAL A 41 -11.10 -5.32 -8.52
CA VAL A 41 -9.84 -4.62 -8.28
C VAL A 41 -8.92 -4.88 -9.46
N THR A 42 -8.28 -3.84 -9.97
CA THR A 42 -7.34 -3.91 -11.10
C THR A 42 -5.89 -3.86 -10.65
N GLY A 43 -5.61 -3.28 -9.47
CA GLY A 43 -4.28 -3.26 -8.90
C GLY A 43 -4.20 -2.61 -7.53
N TYR A 44 -2.98 -2.59 -6.99
CA TYR A 44 -2.65 -1.89 -5.75
C TYR A 44 -1.49 -0.93 -5.97
N HIS A 45 -1.61 0.23 -5.38
CA HIS A 45 -0.59 1.27 -5.30
C HIS A 45 0.07 1.19 -3.93
N ILE A 46 1.39 1.13 -3.88
CA ILE A 46 2.16 0.97 -2.66
C ILE A 46 3.18 2.09 -2.57
N HIS A 47 3.14 2.84 -1.49
CA HIS A 47 4.01 3.99 -1.28
C HIS A 47 4.90 3.79 -0.06
N PHE A 48 6.19 4.06 -0.22
CA PHE A 48 7.23 3.79 0.76
C PHE A 48 7.92 5.08 1.18
N LEU A 49 8.01 5.30 2.49
CA LEU A 49 8.63 6.48 3.07
C LEU A 49 9.68 6.04 4.08
N GLU A 50 10.88 6.57 3.94
CA GLU A 50 11.91 6.47 4.98
C GLU A 50 11.57 7.44 6.13
N THR A 51 11.59 6.97 7.37
CA THR A 51 11.16 7.78 8.53
C THR A 51 12.30 8.40 9.33
N GLU A 52 13.56 8.13 8.97
CA GLU A 52 14.70 8.76 9.64
C GLU A 52 14.60 10.29 9.57
N LYS A 53 14.71 10.93 10.74
CA LYS A 53 14.81 12.39 10.83
C LYS A 53 16.27 12.78 10.86
N ASP A 54 16.85 12.92 9.68
CA ASP A 54 18.17 13.49 9.44
C ASP A 54 18.09 14.85 8.72
N ASP A 55 19.21 15.36 8.22
CA ASP A 55 19.27 16.65 7.53
C ASP A 55 18.82 16.58 6.05
N ARG A 56 18.41 15.40 5.55
CA ARG A 56 17.95 15.27 4.16
C ARG A 56 16.55 15.87 3.97
N PRO A 57 16.26 16.40 2.77
CA PRO A 57 14.92 16.85 2.42
C PRO A 57 13.94 15.67 2.36
N GLU A 58 12.66 15.93 2.59
CA GLU A 58 11.58 14.93 2.54
C GLU A 58 11.53 14.18 1.19
N ALA A 59 11.80 14.88 0.08
CA ALA A 59 11.88 14.27 -1.25
C ALA A 59 12.97 13.18 -1.36
N ALA A 60 14.02 13.23 -0.54
CA ALA A 60 15.05 12.19 -0.49
C ALA A 60 14.68 11.00 0.42
N ARG A 61 13.54 11.09 1.12
CA ARG A 61 12.95 10.03 1.95
C ARG A 61 11.81 9.32 1.25
N ASP A 62 11.22 9.94 0.24
CA ASP A 62 10.27 9.30 -0.67
C ASP A 62 10.99 8.23 -1.50
N GLN A 63 10.69 6.96 -1.22
CA GLN A 63 11.24 5.82 -1.93
C GLN A 63 10.39 5.44 -3.17
N GLY A 64 9.31 6.18 -3.41
CA GLY A 64 8.50 6.10 -4.62
C GLY A 64 7.25 5.24 -4.50
N LEU A 65 6.60 5.08 -5.66
CA LEU A 65 5.34 4.39 -5.87
C LEU A 65 5.56 3.10 -6.66
N ILE A 66 5.05 1.98 -6.14
CA ILE A 66 5.02 0.70 -6.84
C ILE A 66 3.56 0.34 -7.13
N ILE A 67 3.28 -0.04 -8.38
CA ILE A 67 1.97 -0.57 -8.79
C ILE A 67 2.10 -2.07 -9.00
N VAL A 68 1.21 -2.85 -8.41
CA VAL A 68 1.14 -4.31 -8.55
C VAL A 68 -0.24 -4.76 -9.01
N ASP A 69 -0.31 -5.94 -9.62
CA ASP A 69 -1.57 -6.53 -10.06
C ASP A 69 -2.53 -6.87 -8.90
N ALA A 70 -3.81 -7.04 -9.24
CA ALA A 70 -4.88 -7.30 -8.28
C ALA A 70 -4.77 -8.63 -7.51
N GLN A 71 -3.98 -9.59 -8.01
CA GLN A 71 -3.80 -10.89 -7.35
C GLN A 71 -2.74 -10.84 -6.25
N LYS A 72 -1.97 -9.74 -6.15
CA LYS A 72 -1.02 -9.54 -5.07
C LYS A 72 -1.70 -9.05 -3.81
N THR A 73 -1.32 -9.68 -2.70
CA THR A 73 -1.60 -9.23 -1.33
C THR A 73 -0.30 -8.97 -0.54
N TYR A 74 0.84 -9.07 -1.23
CA TYR A 74 2.15 -8.77 -0.68
C TYR A 74 3.12 -8.26 -1.75
N ARG A 75 4.17 -7.57 -1.30
CA ARG A 75 5.29 -7.14 -2.13
C ARG A 75 6.59 -7.26 -1.35
N ASP A 76 7.58 -7.89 -1.97
CA ASP A 76 8.95 -7.86 -1.47
C ASP A 76 9.63 -6.56 -1.87
N VAL A 77 10.34 -5.97 -0.91
CA VAL A 77 11.11 -4.74 -1.05
C VAL A 77 12.55 -5.05 -0.69
N TYR A 78 13.47 -4.60 -1.53
CA TYR A 78 14.90 -4.87 -1.43
C TYR A 78 15.70 -3.57 -1.55
N ASN A 79 17.02 -3.68 -1.38
CA ASN A 79 17.96 -2.56 -1.49
C ASN A 79 17.69 -1.43 -0.49
N LEU A 80 17.10 -1.76 0.66
CA LEU A 80 16.91 -0.80 1.74
C LEU A 80 18.25 -0.50 2.40
N CYS A 81 18.43 0.75 2.80
CA CYS A 81 19.59 1.14 3.60
C CYS A 81 19.49 0.48 4.99
N PRO A 82 20.53 -0.24 5.45
CA PRO A 82 20.57 -0.82 6.78
C PRO A 82 20.40 0.22 7.90
N ARG A 83 19.75 -0.21 8.99
CA ARG A 83 19.48 0.59 10.21
C ARG A 83 18.54 1.77 10.03
N ARG A 84 17.91 1.88 8.85
CA ARG A 84 16.87 2.87 8.59
C ARG A 84 15.49 2.28 8.80
N GLU A 85 14.57 3.13 9.23
CA GLU A 85 13.17 2.77 9.40
C GLU A 85 12.34 3.21 8.20
N TYR A 86 11.35 2.39 7.84
CA TYR A 86 10.44 2.66 6.74
C TYR A 86 8.98 2.48 7.17
N VAL A 87 8.10 3.30 6.61
CA VAL A 87 6.64 3.13 6.70
C VAL A 87 6.04 2.95 5.32
N VAL A 88 4.95 2.18 5.26
CA VAL A 88 4.28 1.84 4.02
C VAL A 88 2.78 2.11 4.14
N ARG A 89 2.18 2.58 3.05
CA ARG A 89 0.72 2.63 2.87
C ARG A 89 0.34 2.03 1.53
N VAL A 90 -0.87 1.49 1.45
CA VAL A 90 -1.41 0.83 0.26
C VAL A 90 -2.75 1.46 -0.11
N ALA A 91 -3.01 1.66 -1.39
CA ALA A 91 -4.32 2.00 -1.93
C ALA A 91 -4.71 0.97 -2.99
N ALA A 92 -6.00 0.72 -3.18
CA ALA A 92 -6.50 -0.20 -4.18
C ALA A 92 -7.22 0.54 -5.30
N GLU A 93 -7.12 0.02 -6.51
CA GLU A 93 -7.71 0.60 -7.72
C GLU A 93 -8.70 -0.39 -8.33
N ASN A 94 -9.83 0.12 -8.82
CA ASN A 94 -10.78 -0.63 -9.65
C ASN A 94 -11.13 0.21 -10.89
N ALA A 95 -12.10 -0.24 -11.68
CA ALA A 95 -12.54 0.48 -12.89
C ALA A 95 -13.13 1.88 -12.63
N VAL A 96 -13.56 2.19 -11.40
CA VAL A 96 -14.02 3.53 -11.00
C VAL A 96 -12.82 4.43 -10.70
N GLY A 97 -11.79 3.89 -10.08
CA GLY A 97 -10.52 4.59 -9.84
C GLY A 97 -9.80 4.14 -8.57
N LEU A 98 -8.85 4.96 -8.14
CA LEU A 98 -8.03 4.74 -6.96
C LEU A 98 -8.81 5.12 -5.68
N GLY A 99 -8.92 4.17 -4.76
CA GLY A 99 -9.47 4.39 -3.43
C GLY A 99 -8.52 5.17 -2.49
N PRO A 100 -8.96 5.49 -1.27
CA PRO A 100 -8.10 6.13 -0.29
C PRO A 100 -6.94 5.23 0.13
N TRP A 101 -5.84 5.86 0.52
CA TRP A 101 -4.71 5.17 1.13
C TRP A 101 -5.07 4.60 2.50
N SER A 102 -4.51 3.42 2.81
CA SER A 102 -4.48 2.88 4.16
C SER A 102 -3.80 3.84 5.14
N GLY A 103 -3.98 3.57 6.43
CA GLY A 103 -3.04 4.10 7.43
C GLY A 103 -1.60 3.67 7.11
N LEU A 104 -0.63 4.49 7.52
CA LEU A 104 0.78 4.11 7.49
C LEU A 104 0.98 2.89 8.38
N SER A 105 1.78 1.92 7.94
CA SER A 105 2.28 0.86 8.82
C SER A 105 3.01 1.44 10.04
N PRO A 106 3.22 0.65 11.10
CA PRO A 106 4.30 0.91 12.04
C PRO A 106 5.64 1.05 11.29
N PRO A 107 6.62 1.79 11.82
CA PRO A 107 7.98 1.80 11.26
C PRO A 107 8.62 0.41 11.33
N GLN A 108 9.40 0.04 10.31
CA GLN A 108 10.13 -1.23 10.22
C GLN A 108 11.59 -1.04 9.82
#